data_AF-A0A9E1ZTV4-F1
#
_entry.id   AF-A0A9E1ZTV4-F1
#
_cell.length_a   1.000
_cell.length_b   1.000
_cell.length_c   1.000
_cell.angle_alpha   90.00
_cell.angle_beta   90.00
_cell.angle_gamma   90.00
#
_symmetry.space_group_name_H-M   'P 1'
#
loop_
_entity.id
_entity.type
_entity.pdbx_description
1 polymer ?
#
loop_
_entity_poly.entity_id
_entity_poly.type
_entity_poly.pdbx_seq_one_letter_code
_entity_poly.pdbx_strand_id
1 'polypeptide(L)'
;MENSSNDNAWNNVRKIWSCCDVKLPEQIDNDHAHYLFDLKIIAALVVTADEVNRVDRSRKTKPKDIANLCRTLTAALAQLDVPTLARMASASAMDYRQILNETVANLYFLETIFDRTNEPSLPWKTKHELNDMAVIRLAEVFEGRTNSSPSVTRHWERADRTGQFVDFVLKFYEHMLPDFASTVSGRSIQASLEKRALWSQD
;
A
#
# COMPACT_ATOMS: atom_id res chain seq x y z
N MET A 1 -17.87 12.75 15.52
CA MET A 1 -16.98 11.66 16.01
C MET A 1 -15.60 11.64 15.33
N GLU A 2 -15.29 12.56 14.41
CA GLU A 2 -13.97 12.62 13.73
C GLU A 2 -12.86 13.33 14.55
N ASN A 3 -13.21 14.23 15.47
CA ASN A 3 -12.22 15.02 16.22
C ASN A 3 -11.30 14.16 17.10
N SER A 4 -11.82 13.15 17.80
CA SER A 4 -10.99 12.33 18.71
C SER A 4 -9.94 11.49 17.99
N SER A 5 -10.20 11.09 16.74
CA SER A 5 -9.25 10.32 15.93
C SER A 5 -8.14 11.20 15.37
N ASN A 6 -8.47 12.42 14.94
CA ASN A 6 -7.48 13.39 14.49
C ASN A 6 -6.65 13.96 15.64
N ASP A 7 -7.23 14.17 16.83
CA ASP A 7 -6.52 14.62 18.03
C ASP A 7 -5.47 13.58 18.48
N ASN A 8 -5.82 12.29 18.40
CA ASN A 8 -4.87 11.21 18.69
C ASN A 8 -3.75 11.13 17.64
N ALA A 9 -4.09 11.24 16.36
CA ALA A 9 -3.10 11.26 15.28
C ALA A 9 -2.16 12.46 15.39
N TRP A 10 -2.67 13.65 15.74
CA TRP A 10 -1.86 14.85 15.94
C TRP A 10 -0.89 14.68 17.12
N ASN A 11 -1.34 14.10 18.23
CA ASN A 11 -0.46 13.78 19.36
C ASN A 11 0.67 12.81 18.99
N ASN A 12 0.40 11.83 18.11
CA ASN A 12 1.43 10.93 17.60
C ASN A 12 2.46 11.68 16.74
N VAL A 13 2.00 12.57 15.85
CA VAL A 13 2.89 13.43 15.04
C VAL A 13 3.78 14.29 15.93
N ARG A 14 3.22 14.91 16.97
CA ARG A 14 4.00 15.69 17.96
C ARG A 14 5.10 14.86 18.61
N LYS A 15 4.81 13.62 19.00
CA LYS A 15 5.80 12.69 19.57
C LYS A 15 6.90 12.35 18.57
N ILE A 16 6.53 12.07 17.32
CA ILE A 16 7.48 11.71 16.25
C ILE A 16 8.44 12.88 15.98
N TRP A 17 7.91 14.08 15.77
CA TRP A 17 8.71 15.27 15.44
C TRP A 17 9.48 15.84 16.62
N SER A 18 9.08 15.53 17.86
CA SER A 18 9.85 15.91 19.05
C SER A 18 11.25 15.29 19.10
N CYS A 19 11.48 14.17 18.41
CA CYS A 19 12.80 13.55 18.27
C CYS A 19 13.79 14.40 17.45
N CYS A 20 13.27 15.37 16.71
CA CYS A 20 14.04 16.21 15.78
C CYS A 20 14.08 17.68 16.24
N ASP A 21 13.77 17.94 17.50
CA ASP A 21 13.63 19.29 18.07
C ASP A 21 12.57 20.18 17.39
N VAL A 22 11.67 19.58 16.58
CA VAL A 22 10.55 20.28 15.95
C VAL A 22 9.38 20.35 16.93
N LYS A 23 9.13 21.55 17.46
CA LYS A 23 8.04 21.81 18.40
C LYS A 23 6.76 22.16 17.66
N LEU A 24 5.84 21.20 17.60
CA LEU A 24 4.52 21.38 17.00
C LEU A 24 3.49 21.84 18.05
N PRO A 25 2.50 22.67 17.65
CA PRO A 25 1.47 23.19 18.56
C PRO A 25 0.59 22.08 19.13
N GLU A 26 -0.07 22.36 20.26
CA GLU A 26 -0.94 21.38 20.93
C GLU A 26 -2.15 20.98 20.09
N GLN A 27 -2.69 21.93 19.34
CA GLN A 27 -3.78 21.73 18.40
C GLN A 27 -3.27 21.89 16.98
N ILE A 28 -3.87 21.16 16.06
CA ILE A 28 -3.55 21.28 14.64
C ILE A 28 -4.05 22.64 14.12
N ASP A 29 -3.17 23.35 13.43
CA ASP A 29 -3.50 24.55 12.67
C ASP A 29 -3.19 24.31 11.19
N ASN A 30 -3.62 25.24 10.33
CA ASN A 30 -3.40 25.13 8.89
C ASN A 30 -1.91 25.18 8.50
N ASP A 31 -1.11 25.89 9.28
CA ASP A 31 0.30 26.11 8.99
C ASP A 31 1.13 24.84 9.24
N HIS A 32 0.72 23.99 10.18
CA HIS A 32 1.42 22.77 10.58
C HIS A 32 0.71 21.47 10.14
N ALA A 33 -0.48 21.56 9.53
CA ALA A 33 -1.23 20.38 9.07
C ALA A 33 -0.42 19.47 8.13
N HIS A 34 0.51 20.03 7.38
CA HIS A 34 1.38 19.30 6.46
C HIS A 34 2.25 18.24 7.16
N TYR A 35 2.69 18.47 8.41
CA TYR A 35 3.47 17.50 9.18
C TYR A 35 2.70 16.20 9.45
N LEU A 36 1.38 16.30 9.63
CA LEU A 36 0.50 15.14 9.78
C LEU A 36 0.24 14.47 8.42
N PHE A 37 0.03 15.28 7.39
CA PHE A 37 -0.27 14.80 6.04
C PHE A 37 0.88 13.99 5.45
N ASP A 38 2.12 14.50 5.54
CA ASP A 38 3.33 13.85 5.04
C ASP A 38 3.50 12.46 5.68
N LEU A 39 3.35 12.36 7.00
CA LEU A 39 3.46 11.08 7.73
C LEU A 39 2.29 10.13 7.41
N LYS A 40 1.06 10.64 7.28
CA LYS A 40 -0.11 9.82 6.91
C LYS A 40 0.04 9.22 5.51
N ILE A 41 0.55 9.98 4.54
CA ILE A 41 0.80 9.47 3.18
C ILE A 41 1.77 8.29 3.23
N ILE A 42 2.88 8.43 3.94
CA ILE A 42 3.89 7.37 4.04
C ILE A 42 3.30 6.12 4.70
N ALA A 43 2.55 6.28 5.79
CA ALA A 43 1.90 5.16 6.46
C ALA A 43 0.88 4.47 5.53
N ALA A 44 0.04 5.25 4.83
CA ALA A 44 -0.95 4.74 3.90
C ALA A 44 -0.31 3.97 2.73
N LEU A 45 0.84 4.43 2.22
CA LEU A 45 1.59 3.74 1.18
C LEU A 45 2.04 2.35 1.63
N VAL A 46 2.56 2.21 2.85
CA VAL A 46 2.99 0.92 3.40
C VAL A 46 1.79 0.00 3.61
N VAL A 47 0.74 0.48 4.26
CA VAL A 47 -0.46 -0.32 4.56
C VAL A 47 -1.13 -0.81 3.28
N THR A 48 -1.30 0.07 2.29
CA THR A 48 -1.91 -0.28 1.01
C THR A 48 -1.07 -1.32 0.27
N ALA A 49 0.26 -1.14 0.25
CA ALA A 49 1.14 -2.09 -0.41
C ALA A 49 1.15 -3.46 0.28
N ASP A 50 1.12 -3.51 1.62
CA ASP A 50 0.99 -4.77 2.36
C ASP A 50 -0.37 -5.44 2.14
N GLU A 51 -1.45 -4.66 2.09
CA GLU A 51 -2.79 -5.18 1.80
C GLU A 51 -2.85 -5.82 0.41
N VAL A 52 -2.35 -5.12 -0.61
CA VAL A 52 -2.26 -5.64 -1.98
C VAL A 52 -1.43 -6.93 -1.99
N ASN A 53 -0.26 -6.93 -1.33
CA ASN A 53 0.58 -8.12 -1.21
C ASN A 53 -0.15 -9.29 -0.52
N ARG A 54 -0.93 -9.02 0.53
CA ARG A 54 -1.69 -10.04 1.26
C ARG A 54 -2.81 -10.62 0.40
N VAL A 55 -3.55 -9.76 -0.29
CA VAL A 55 -4.61 -10.16 -1.21
C VAL A 55 -4.02 -11.03 -2.33
N ASP A 56 -2.90 -10.60 -2.92
CA ASP A 56 -2.24 -11.36 -3.98
C ASP A 56 -1.68 -12.69 -3.47
N ARG A 57 -1.10 -12.76 -2.25
CA ARG A 57 -0.69 -14.04 -1.62
C ARG A 57 -1.84 -14.99 -1.35
N SER A 58 -3.00 -14.45 -1.00
CA SER A 58 -4.21 -15.25 -0.75
C SER A 58 -4.88 -15.74 -2.04
N ARG A 59 -4.52 -15.14 -3.19
CA ARG A 59 -5.15 -15.43 -4.47
C ARG A 59 -4.69 -16.80 -4.98
N LYS A 60 -5.63 -17.74 -5.04
CA LYS A 60 -5.40 -19.10 -5.56
C LYS A 60 -5.43 -19.19 -7.09
N THR A 61 -6.00 -18.18 -7.76
CA THR A 61 -6.33 -18.22 -9.19
C THR A 61 -5.69 -17.03 -9.88
N LYS A 62 -4.88 -17.26 -10.91
CA LYS A 62 -4.19 -16.15 -11.58
C LYS A 62 -5.18 -15.33 -12.40
N PRO A 63 -4.91 -14.03 -12.63
CA PRO A 63 -5.74 -13.20 -13.53
C PRO A 63 -5.99 -13.88 -14.89
N LYS A 64 -4.96 -14.50 -15.47
CA LYS A 64 -5.09 -15.26 -16.72
C LYS A 64 -6.03 -16.47 -16.62
N ASP A 65 -6.05 -17.16 -15.49
CA ASP A 65 -6.97 -18.28 -15.27
C ASP A 65 -8.42 -17.78 -15.18
N ILE A 66 -8.64 -16.62 -14.56
CA ILE A 66 -9.95 -15.96 -14.51
C ILE A 66 -10.38 -15.50 -15.91
N ALA A 67 -9.47 -14.91 -16.69
CA ALA A 67 -9.74 -14.55 -18.09
C ALA A 67 -10.14 -15.78 -18.92
N ASN A 68 -9.45 -16.90 -18.75
CA ASN A 68 -9.78 -18.15 -19.44
C ASN A 68 -11.13 -18.73 -18.98
N LEU A 69 -11.49 -18.58 -17.70
CA LEU A 69 -12.80 -18.95 -17.19
C LEU A 69 -13.90 -18.09 -17.82
N CYS A 70 -13.71 -16.77 -17.88
CA CYS A 70 -14.63 -15.86 -18.56
C CYS A 70 -14.83 -16.26 -20.03
N ARG A 71 -13.75 -16.53 -20.75
CA ARG A 71 -13.79 -17.00 -22.14
C ARG A 71 -14.58 -18.31 -22.29
N THR A 72 -14.33 -19.27 -21.39
CA THR A 72 -15.01 -20.57 -21.39
C THR A 72 -16.51 -20.43 -21.12
N LEU A 73 -16.88 -19.59 -20.14
CA LEU A 73 -18.27 -19.28 -19.82
C LEU A 73 -18.98 -18.57 -20.97
N THR A 74 -18.33 -17.59 -21.59
CA THR A 74 -18.84 -16.91 -22.79
C THR A 74 -19.10 -17.89 -23.93
N ALA A 75 -18.15 -18.78 -24.21
CA ALA A 75 -18.32 -19.81 -25.23
C ALA A 75 -19.48 -20.77 -24.91
N ALA A 76 -19.63 -21.18 -23.65
CA ALA A 76 -20.72 -22.05 -23.21
C ALA A 76 -22.09 -21.36 -23.34
N LEU A 77 -22.20 -20.08 -22.97
CA LEU A 77 -23.43 -19.30 -23.10
C LEU A 77 -23.80 -19.05 -24.57
N ALA A 78 -22.81 -18.88 -25.45
CA ALA A 78 -23.03 -18.73 -26.89
C ALA A 78 -23.50 -20.02 -27.58
N GLN A 79 -23.23 -21.19 -26.99
CA GLN A 79 -23.61 -22.50 -27.52
C GLN A 79 -24.95 -23.03 -26.99
N LEU A 80 -25.70 -22.23 -26.23
CA LEU A 80 -27.03 -22.62 -25.77
C LEU A 80 -27.97 -22.87 -26.96
N ASP A 81 -28.52 -24.08 -27.03
CA ASP A 81 -29.42 -24.49 -28.08
C ASP A 81 -30.83 -23.89 -27.91
N VAL A 82 -31.54 -23.75 -29.03
CA VAL A 82 -32.90 -23.18 -29.07
C VAL A 82 -33.86 -23.87 -28.09
N PRO A 83 -33.85 -25.21 -27.91
CA PRO A 83 -34.66 -25.89 -26.90
C PRO A 83 -34.34 -25.47 -25.46
N THR A 84 -33.07 -25.23 -25.11
CA THR A 84 -32.70 -24.76 -23.77
C THR A 84 -33.15 -23.31 -23.55
N LEU A 85 -32.97 -22.46 -24.56
CA LEU A 85 -33.45 -21.07 -24.51
C LEU A 85 -34.98 -21.01 -24.37
N ALA A 86 -35.72 -21.88 -25.06
CA ALA A 86 -37.17 -21.97 -24.93
C ALA A 86 -37.62 -22.43 -23.54
N ARG A 87 -36.90 -23.38 -22.93
CA ARG A 87 -37.13 -23.81 -21.53
C ARG A 87 -36.83 -22.71 -20.51
N MET A 88 -35.82 -21.88 -20.77
CA MET A 88 -35.53 -20.73 -19.91
C MET A 88 -36.63 -19.65 -20.02
N ALA A 89 -37.12 -19.42 -21.23
CA ALA A 89 -38.21 -18.48 -21.51
C ALA A 89 -39.55 -18.92 -20.87
N SER A 90 -39.80 -20.23 -20.76
CA SER A 90 -41.02 -20.73 -20.11
C SER A 90 -40.93 -20.78 -18.58
N ALA A 91 -39.72 -20.73 -18.02
CA ALA A 91 -39.48 -20.80 -16.58
C ALA A 91 -39.47 -19.44 -15.86
N SER A 92 -39.38 -18.32 -16.59
CA SER A 92 -39.27 -16.98 -16.02
C SER A 92 -40.04 -15.94 -16.83
N ALA A 93 -40.62 -14.95 -16.15
CA ALA A 93 -41.28 -13.80 -16.78
C ALA A 93 -40.29 -12.70 -17.23
N MET A 94 -38.99 -12.87 -17.00
CA MET A 94 -37.95 -11.92 -17.40
C MET A 94 -37.54 -12.11 -18.87
N ASP A 95 -37.12 -11.03 -19.52
CA ASP A 95 -36.51 -11.12 -20.86
C ASP A 95 -35.13 -11.77 -20.79
N TYR A 96 -35.12 -13.10 -20.93
CA TYR A 96 -33.92 -13.92 -20.85
C TYR A 96 -32.89 -13.57 -21.93
N ARG A 97 -33.30 -13.03 -23.09
CA ARG A 97 -32.38 -12.67 -24.18
C ARG A 97 -31.57 -11.45 -23.81
N GLN A 98 -32.22 -10.46 -23.21
CA GLN A 98 -31.55 -9.27 -22.71
C GLN A 98 -30.52 -9.65 -21.64
N ILE A 99 -30.92 -10.44 -20.64
CA ILE A 99 -30.02 -10.87 -19.55
C ILE A 99 -28.83 -11.69 -20.08
N LEU A 100 -29.07 -12.59 -21.04
CA LEU A 100 -28.02 -13.39 -21.65
C LEU A 100 -27.00 -12.50 -22.39
N ASN A 101 -27.48 -11.55 -23.18
CA ASN A 101 -26.61 -10.63 -23.92
C ASN A 101 -25.78 -9.73 -22.99
N GLU A 102 -26.40 -9.20 -21.93
CA GLU A 102 -25.70 -8.40 -20.92
C GLU A 102 -24.64 -9.23 -20.17
N THR A 103 -24.97 -10.48 -19.84
CA THR A 103 -24.04 -11.40 -19.18
C THR A 103 -22.83 -11.71 -20.07
N VAL A 104 -23.06 -12.00 -21.35
CA VAL A 104 -21.98 -12.23 -22.33
C VAL A 104 -21.10 -10.99 -22.48
N ALA A 105 -21.70 -9.79 -22.58
CA ALA A 105 -20.93 -8.54 -22.68
C ALA A 105 -20.07 -8.29 -21.43
N ASN A 106 -20.61 -8.53 -20.24
CA ASN A 106 -19.88 -8.40 -18.98
C ASN A 106 -18.72 -9.41 -18.89
N LEU A 107 -18.92 -10.65 -19.33
CA LEU A 107 -17.86 -11.65 -19.36
C LEU A 107 -16.73 -11.29 -20.33
N TYR A 108 -17.04 -10.74 -21.51
CA TYR A 108 -16.03 -10.22 -22.44
C TYR A 108 -15.23 -9.05 -21.84
N PHE A 109 -15.90 -8.15 -21.13
CA PHE A 109 -15.25 -7.04 -20.47
C PHE A 109 -14.30 -7.52 -19.37
N LEU A 110 -14.76 -8.46 -18.53
CA LEU A 110 -13.92 -9.07 -17.49
C LEU A 110 -12.74 -9.85 -18.09
N GLU A 111 -12.96 -10.65 -19.15
CA GLU A 111 -11.89 -11.33 -19.87
C GLU A 111 -10.82 -10.32 -20.31
N THR A 112 -11.24 -9.24 -20.97
CA THR A 112 -10.32 -8.21 -21.49
C THR A 112 -9.52 -7.54 -20.37
N ILE A 113 -10.15 -7.24 -19.24
CA ILE A 113 -9.47 -6.67 -18.09
C ILE A 113 -8.46 -7.65 -17.52
N PHE A 114 -8.87 -8.90 -17.25
CA PHE A 114 -8.01 -9.88 -16.61
C PHE A 114 -6.87 -10.37 -17.52
N ASP A 115 -7.08 -10.42 -18.83
CA ASP A 115 -6.06 -10.79 -19.82
C ASP A 115 -4.97 -9.69 -19.95
N ARG A 116 -5.39 -8.42 -19.86
CA ARG A 116 -4.49 -7.26 -19.87
C ARG A 116 -3.90 -6.93 -18.50
N THR A 117 -4.45 -7.50 -17.44
CA THR A 117 -3.88 -7.38 -16.10
C THR A 117 -2.63 -8.24 -16.07
N ASN A 118 -1.47 -7.62 -16.26
CA ASN A 118 -0.20 -8.28 -16.04
C ASN A 118 -0.21 -8.88 -14.63
N GLU A 119 0.11 -10.17 -14.53
CA GLU A 119 0.57 -10.72 -13.25
C GLU A 119 1.70 -9.80 -12.78
N PRO A 120 1.64 -9.23 -11.56
CA PRO A 120 2.64 -8.26 -11.12
C PRO A 120 4.03 -8.86 -11.34
N SER A 121 4.79 -8.24 -12.24
CA SER A 121 6.09 -8.75 -12.71
C SER A 121 7.18 -8.61 -11.67
N LEU A 122 6.94 -7.83 -10.62
CA LEU A 122 7.85 -7.61 -9.52
C LEU A 122 7.51 -8.58 -8.39
N PRO A 123 8.53 -9.25 -7.80
CA PRO A 123 8.34 -10.13 -6.66
C PRO A 123 7.63 -9.35 -5.56
N TRP A 124 6.71 -10.01 -4.87
CA TRP A 124 6.01 -9.50 -3.70
C TRP A 124 6.96 -8.66 -2.86
N LYS A 125 6.69 -7.35 -2.70
CA LYS A 125 7.55 -6.53 -1.84
C LYS A 125 7.58 -7.18 -0.47
N THR A 126 8.73 -7.68 -0.10
CA THR A 126 9.00 -8.24 1.23
C THR A 126 8.77 -7.15 2.27
N LYS A 127 8.53 -7.53 3.53
CA LYS A 127 8.44 -6.54 4.61
C LYS A 127 9.67 -5.61 4.63
N HIS A 128 10.84 -6.14 4.29
CA HIS A 128 12.08 -5.35 4.16
C HIS A 128 12.00 -4.29 3.05
N GLU A 129 11.46 -4.60 1.87
CA GLU A 129 11.32 -3.64 0.78
C GLU A 129 10.25 -2.56 1.06
N LEU A 130 9.19 -2.92 1.78
CA LEU A 130 8.21 -1.94 2.28
C LEU A 130 8.86 -1.01 3.30
N ASN A 131 9.69 -1.55 4.19
CA ASN A 131 10.43 -0.75 5.16
C ASN A 131 11.44 0.17 4.48
N ASP A 132 12.20 -0.32 3.50
CA ASP A 132 13.14 0.49 2.72
C ASP A 132 12.42 1.67 2.07
N MET A 133 11.30 1.41 1.40
CA MET A 133 10.49 2.44 0.77
C MET A 133 10.04 3.51 1.79
N ALA A 134 9.54 3.09 2.95
CA ALA A 134 9.10 4.01 3.99
C ALA A 134 10.26 4.82 4.57
N VAL A 135 11.40 4.21 4.87
CA VAL A 135 12.59 4.90 5.39
C VAL A 135 13.12 5.93 4.39
N ILE A 136 13.14 5.59 3.10
CA ILE A 136 13.57 6.51 2.03
C ILE A 136 12.65 7.72 1.96
N ARG A 137 11.33 7.53 1.98
CA ARG A 137 10.36 8.64 1.98
C ARG A 137 10.42 9.48 3.26
N LEU A 138 10.62 8.84 4.41
CA LEU A 138 10.83 9.54 5.68
C LEU A 138 12.10 10.39 5.66
N ALA A 139 13.17 9.93 4.99
CA ALA A 139 14.39 10.70 4.80
C ALA A 139 14.15 11.98 3.99
N GLU A 140 13.39 11.91 2.90
CA GLU A 140 13.00 13.07 2.10
C GLU A 140 12.19 14.09 2.91
N VAL A 141 11.19 13.62 3.66
CA VAL A 141 10.38 14.48 4.53
C VAL A 141 11.23 15.08 5.66
N PHE A 142 12.13 14.30 6.25
CA PHE A 142 13.02 14.78 7.30
C PHE A 142 13.94 15.90 6.78
N GLU A 143 14.59 15.72 5.63
CA GLU A 143 15.44 16.74 5.00
C GLU A 143 14.67 18.03 4.73
N GLY A 144 13.50 17.91 4.09
CA GLY A 144 12.68 19.05 3.71
C GLY A 144 12.15 19.87 4.90
N ARG A 145 12.08 19.29 6.10
CA ARG A 145 11.51 19.94 7.29
C ARG A 145 12.55 20.38 8.31
N THR A 146 13.68 19.70 8.40
CA THR A 146 14.71 19.97 9.41
C THR A 146 15.96 20.63 8.85
N ASN A 147 16.08 20.74 7.51
CA ASN A 147 17.31 21.13 6.81
C ASN A 147 18.55 20.32 7.25
N SER A 148 18.34 19.15 7.84
CA SER A 148 19.39 18.28 8.37
C SER A 148 19.46 17.01 7.53
N SER A 149 20.68 16.51 7.34
CA SER A 149 20.87 15.28 6.58
C SER A 149 20.46 14.05 7.40
N PRO A 150 19.66 13.13 6.84
CA PRO A 150 19.21 11.92 7.48
C PRO A 150 20.40 11.00 7.58
N SER A 151 20.91 10.86 8.79
CA SER A 151 22.16 10.17 9.07
C SER A 151 22.00 9.22 10.25
N VAL A 152 22.88 8.23 10.28
CA VAL A 152 22.95 7.24 11.35
C VAL A 152 24.31 7.32 12.00
N THR A 153 24.32 7.59 13.30
CA THR A 153 25.54 7.56 14.10
C THR A 153 25.87 6.11 14.44
N ARG A 154 27.09 5.69 14.08
CA ARG A 154 27.62 4.36 14.42
C ARG A 154 28.49 4.51 15.67
N HIS A 155 28.11 3.83 16.74
CA HIS A 155 29.02 3.66 17.88
C HIS A 155 30.00 2.53 17.54
N TRP A 156 31.29 2.72 17.78
CA TRP A 156 32.31 1.73 17.45
C TRP A 156 32.40 0.61 18.51
N GLU A 157 32.06 0.94 19.77
CA GLU A 157 32.04 -0.02 20.89
C GLU A 157 30.77 -0.87 20.95
N ARG A 158 29.65 -0.33 20.47
CA ARG A 158 28.34 -0.99 20.52
C ARG A 158 27.82 -1.13 19.11
N ALA A 159 27.25 -2.28 18.78
CA ALA A 159 26.66 -2.52 17.47
C ALA A 159 25.31 -1.76 17.26
N ASP A 160 25.09 -0.74 18.07
CA ASP A 160 23.93 0.15 18.10
C ASP A 160 24.05 1.22 17.01
N ARG A 161 22.89 1.71 16.60
CA ARG A 161 22.70 2.73 15.57
C ARG A 161 21.73 3.74 16.13
N THR A 162 22.17 4.99 16.24
CA THR A 162 21.47 6.06 16.94
C THR A 162 21.46 7.32 16.08
N GLY A 163 20.73 8.34 16.51
CA GLY A 163 20.67 9.65 15.86
C GLY A 163 19.24 10.13 15.70
N GLN A 164 19.07 11.45 15.52
CA GLN A 164 17.76 12.08 15.43
C GLN A 164 16.87 11.45 14.35
N PHE A 165 17.45 11.12 13.18
CA PHE A 165 16.70 10.46 12.11
C PHE A 165 16.32 9.02 12.47
N VAL A 166 17.19 8.28 13.18
CA VAL A 166 16.88 6.94 13.66
C VAL A 166 15.70 6.99 14.63
N ASP A 167 15.74 7.90 15.59
CA ASP A 167 14.68 8.05 16.60
C ASP A 167 13.35 8.49 15.96
N PHE A 168 13.41 9.41 15.00
CA PHE A 168 12.27 9.83 14.19
C PHE A 168 11.60 8.66 13.48
N VAL A 169 12.37 7.83 12.78
CA VAL A 169 11.85 6.65 12.08
C VAL A 169 11.28 5.65 13.07
N LEU A 170 11.99 5.32 14.16
CA LEU A 170 11.50 4.37 15.15
C LEU A 170 10.18 4.83 15.78
N LYS A 171 10.05 6.11 16.12
CA LYS A 171 8.79 6.67 16.63
C LYS A 171 7.67 6.67 15.61
N PHE A 172 7.99 6.88 14.33
CA PHE A 172 7.00 6.75 13.26
C PHE A 172 6.45 5.33 13.21
N TYR A 173 7.30 4.30 13.25
CA TYR A 173 6.84 2.92 13.26
C TYR A 173 6.06 2.57 14.54
N GLU A 174 6.49 3.06 15.70
CA GLU A 174 5.78 2.83 16.96
C GLU A 174 4.34 3.38 16.94
N HIS A 175 4.14 4.57 16.36
CA HIS A 175 2.87 5.29 16.47
C HIS A 175 1.98 5.25 15.22
N MET A 176 2.55 5.04 14.03
CA MET A 176 1.82 5.06 12.75
C MET A 176 1.80 3.69 12.05
N LEU A 177 2.77 2.81 12.31
CA LEU A 177 2.87 1.48 11.69
C LEU A 177 3.26 0.39 12.72
N PRO A 178 2.47 0.19 13.80
CA PRO A 178 2.85 -0.68 14.92
C PRO A 178 3.11 -2.13 14.48
N ASP A 179 2.38 -2.62 13.47
CA ASP A 179 2.54 -3.98 12.93
C ASP A 179 3.90 -4.21 12.24
N PHE A 180 4.59 -3.13 11.87
CA PHE A 180 5.90 -3.15 11.23
C PHE A 180 7.04 -2.76 12.18
N ALA A 181 6.74 -2.28 13.40
CA ALA A 181 7.75 -1.77 14.32
C ALA A 181 8.82 -2.80 14.70
N SER A 182 8.46 -4.07 14.82
CA SER A 182 9.41 -5.17 15.10
C SER A 182 10.39 -5.46 13.97
N THR A 183 10.11 -4.97 12.76
CA THR A 183 10.90 -5.24 11.56
C THR A 183 11.87 -4.11 11.19
N VAL A 184 11.86 -3.02 11.96
CA VAL A 184 12.74 -1.87 11.78
C VAL A 184 13.71 -1.75 12.96
N SER A 185 14.97 -1.50 12.62
CA SER A 185 16.05 -1.24 13.57
C SER A 185 16.98 -0.18 12.99
N GLY A 186 17.82 0.45 13.82
CA GLY A 186 18.80 1.40 13.30
C GLY A 186 19.77 0.80 12.26
N ARG A 187 20.00 -0.53 12.28
CA ARG A 187 20.76 -1.22 11.23
C ARG A 187 20.01 -1.29 9.90
N SER A 188 18.71 -1.60 9.93
CA SER A 188 17.91 -1.61 8.70
C SER A 188 17.76 -0.21 8.14
N ILE A 189 17.58 0.80 9.00
CA ILE A 189 17.51 2.22 8.60
C ILE A 189 18.78 2.64 7.87
N GLN A 190 19.95 2.30 8.42
CA GLN A 190 21.23 2.57 7.76
C GLN A 190 21.31 1.89 6.37
N ALA A 191 20.92 0.62 6.27
CA ALA A 191 20.92 -0.10 4.99
C ALA A 191 19.98 0.54 3.96
N SER A 192 18.79 0.99 4.38
CA SER A 192 17.85 1.71 3.52
C SER A 192 18.40 3.05 3.03
N LEU A 193 19.12 3.78 3.88
CA LEU A 193 19.80 5.02 3.49
C LEU A 193 20.95 4.79 2.50
N GLU A 194 21.71 3.71 2.68
CA GLU A 194 22.76 3.32 1.72
C GLU A 194 22.15 3.01 0.33
N LYS A 195 20.97 2.37 0.27
CA LYS A 195 20.22 2.16 -0.98
C LYS A 195 19.78 3.47 -1.62
N ARG A 196 19.31 4.44 -0.82
CA ARG A 196 18.93 5.78 -1.31
C ARG A 196 20.10 6.48 -1.99
N ALA A 197 21.29 6.41 -1.40
CA ALA A 197 22.49 7.03 -1.94
C ALA A 197 22.87 6.44 -3.30
N LEU A 198 22.71 5.12 -3.48
CA LEU A 198 22.94 4.46 -4.76
C LEU A 198 21.97 4.93 -5.85
N TRP A 199 20.70 5.14 -5.52
CA TRP A 199 19.69 5.60 -6.49
C TRP A 199 19.81 7.07 -6.89
N SER A 200 20.57 7.87 -6.13
CA SER A 200 20.75 9.29 -6.40
C SER A 200 21.99 9.59 -7.27
N GLN A 201 22.72 8.56 -7.69
CA GLN A 201 23.95 8.66 -8.50
C GLN A 201 23.75 8.26 -9.98
N ASP A 202 22.57 7.74 -10.33
CA ASP A 202 22.11 7.49 -11.70
C ASP A 202 21.21 8.64 -12.20
#